data_AF-G7IGN2-F1
#
_entry.id   AF-G7IGN2-F1
#
_cell.length_a   1.000
_cell.length_b   1.000
_cell.length_c   1.000
_cell.angle_alpha   90.00
_cell.angle_beta   90.00
_cell.angle_gamma   90.00
#
_symmetry.space_group_name_H-M   'P 1'
#
loop_
_entity.id
_entity.type
_entity.pdbx_description
1 polymer ?
#
loop_
_entity_poly.entity_id
_entity_poly.type
_entity_poly.pdbx_seq_one_letter_code
_entity_poly.pdbx_strand_id
1 'polypeptide(L)'
;MVGIGICIRDDQGDFVMAKTDSFSPLCDVDVGEVVGLHTTLQWMADLHYDNVDFVLDCKSVVEHFNSNLGDSSELGCIIQACR
;
A
#
# COMPACT_ATOMS: atom_id res chain seq x y z
N MET A 1 8.74 -15.45 0.03
CA MET A 1 7.37 -14.96 0.29
C MET A 1 7.49 -13.65 1.03
N VAL A 2 6.76 -12.64 0.60
CA VAL A 2 6.64 -11.34 1.24
C VAL A 2 5.31 -11.31 1.98
N GLY A 3 5.32 -10.90 3.24
CA GLY A 3 4.12 -10.76 4.05
C GLY A 3 3.56 -9.35 3.97
N ILE A 4 2.24 -9.22 3.98
CA ILE A 4 1.53 -7.94 4.00
C ILE A 4 0.67 -7.90 5.25
N GLY A 5 0.82 -6.85 6.06
CA GLY A 5 -0.03 -6.57 7.21
C GLY A 5 -0.79 -5.27 7.00
N ILE A 6 -2.12 -5.30 7.18
CA ILE A 6 -2.98 -4.13 7.01
C ILE A 6 -3.82 -3.96 8.28
N CYS A 7 -3.91 -2.72 8.77
CA CYS A 7 -4.70 -2.35 9.94
C CYS A 7 -5.55 -1.11 9.62
N ILE A 8 -6.86 -1.24 9.76
CA ILE A 8 -7.81 -0.14 9.64
C ILE A 8 -8.09 0.40 11.04
N ARG A 9 -8.01 1.72 11.16
CA ARG A 9 -8.40 2.48 12.33
C ARG A 9 -9.47 3.49 11.97
N ASP A 10 -10.31 3.85 12.93
CA ASP A 10 -11.24 4.96 12.76
C ASP A 10 -10.52 6.31 12.93
N ASP A 11 -11.29 7.40 12.85
CA ASP A 11 -10.80 8.77 12.95
C ASP A 11 -10.28 9.13 14.36
N GLN A 12 -10.63 8.35 15.39
CA GLN A 12 -10.07 8.47 16.73
C GLN A 12 -8.78 7.64 16.89
N GLY A 13 -8.39 6.89 15.87
CA GLY A 13 -7.23 6.01 15.87
C GLY A 13 -7.49 4.64 16.52
N ASP A 14 -8.74 4.33 16.85
CA ASP A 14 -9.15 3.07 17.43
C ASP A 14 -9.17 1.96 16.39
N PHE A 15 -8.80 0.75 16.81
CA PHE A 15 -8.75 -0.41 15.94
C PHE A 15 -10.16 -0.80 15.44
N VAL A 16 -10.31 -0.94 14.13
CA VAL A 16 -11.55 -1.42 13.50
C VAL A 16 -11.38 -2.86 13.04
N MET A 17 -10.41 -3.12 12.16
CA MET A 17 -10.12 -4.46 11.64
C MET A 17 -8.71 -4.56 11.07
N ALA A 18 -8.23 -5.79 10.89
CA ALA A 18 -6.95 -6.06 10.24
C ALA A 18 -7.06 -7.22 9.26
N LYS A 19 -6.15 -7.23 8.27
CA LYS A 19 -5.97 -8.31 7.31
C LYS A 19 -4.48 -8.61 7.19
N THR A 20 -4.16 -9.89 7.03
CA THR A 20 -2.83 -10.34 6.62
C THR A 20 -2.93 -11.00 5.26
N ASP A 21 -1.97 -10.74 4.40
CA ASP A 21 -1.82 -11.39 3.10
C ASP A 21 -0.35 -11.76 2.86
N SER A 22 -0.08 -12.49 1.79
CA SER A 22 1.29 -12.79 1.40
C SER A 22 1.38 -13.10 -0.08
N PHE A 23 2.52 -12.77 -0.69
CA PHE A 23 2.77 -13.09 -2.09
C PHE A 23 4.18 -13.61 -2.32
N SER A 24 4.39 -14.16 -3.51
CA SER A 24 5.68 -14.63 -3.99
C SER A 24 5.84 -14.21 -5.46
N PRO A 25 7.07 -14.02 -5.98
CA PRO A 25 8.37 -14.28 -5.35
C PRO A 25 8.76 -13.24 -4.27
N LEU A 26 9.96 -13.43 -3.67
CA LEU A 26 10.59 -12.36 -2.90
C LEU A 26 10.92 -11.18 -3.83
N CYS A 27 10.78 -9.97 -3.32
CA CYS A 27 11.14 -8.72 -4.00
C CYS A 27 11.85 -7.78 -3.01
N ASP A 28 12.31 -6.64 -3.53
CA ASP A 28 12.87 -5.58 -2.71
C ASP A 28 11.81 -4.99 -1.77
N VAL A 29 12.26 -4.40 -0.66
CA VAL A 29 11.37 -3.95 0.41
C VAL A 29 10.38 -2.91 -0.10
N ASP A 30 10.84 -1.93 -0.89
CA ASP A 30 10.00 -0.89 -1.48
C ASP A 30 8.96 -1.43 -2.48
N VAL A 31 9.34 -2.42 -3.29
CA VAL A 31 8.41 -3.16 -4.16
C VAL A 31 7.37 -3.89 -3.32
N GLY A 32 7.79 -4.57 -2.25
CA GLY A 32 6.89 -5.25 -1.32
C GLY A 32 5.87 -4.32 -0.67
N GLU A 33 6.34 -3.15 -0.23
CA GLU A 33 5.53 -2.11 0.40
C GLU A 33 4.51 -1.50 -0.57
N VAL A 34 4.89 -1.21 -1.82
CA VAL A 34 3.91 -0.70 -2.80
C VAL A 34 2.89 -1.77 -3.22
N VAL A 35 3.28 -3.05 -3.27
CA VAL A 35 2.32 -4.15 -3.48
C VAL A 35 1.37 -4.26 -2.29
N GLY A 36 1.85 -4.03 -1.07
CA GLY A 36 1.04 -3.90 0.15
C GLY A 36 0.02 -2.75 0.04
N LEU A 37 0.46 -1.58 -0.43
CA LEU A 37 -0.41 -0.43 -0.69
C LEU A 37 -1.49 -0.76 -1.74
N HIS A 38 -1.08 -1.32 -2.89
CA HIS A 38 -2.01 -1.73 -3.95
C HIS A 38 -3.06 -2.72 -3.44
N THR A 39 -2.63 -3.72 -2.68
CA THR A 39 -3.52 -4.71 -2.06
C THR A 39 -4.49 -4.05 -1.07
N THR A 40 -4.02 -3.05 -0.32
CA THR A 40 -4.85 -2.28 0.62
C THR A 40 -5.89 -1.45 -0.13
N LEU A 41 -5.53 -0.79 -1.23
CA LEU A 41 -6.45 0.01 -2.05
C LEU A 41 -7.60 -0.84 -2.61
N GLN A 42 -7.28 -2.01 -3.15
CA GLN A 42 -8.29 -2.96 -3.63
C GLN A 42 -9.23 -3.37 -2.49
N TRP A 43 -8.68 -3.63 -1.30
CA TRP A 43 -9.48 -4.01 -0.15
C TRP A 43 -10.36 -2.87 0.37
N MET A 44 -9.87 -1.63 0.38
CA MET A 44 -10.70 -0.46 0.72
C MET A 44 -11.85 -0.27 -0.26
N ALA A 45 -11.61 -0.47 -1.56
CA ALA A 45 -12.64 -0.42 -2.59
C ALA A 45 -13.71 -1.51 -2.40
N ASP A 46 -13.31 -2.74 -2.09
CA ASP A 46 -14.22 -3.86 -1.79
C ASP A 46 -15.08 -3.59 -0.54
N LEU A 47 -14.53 -2.86 0.43
CA LEU A 47 -15.21 -2.46 1.66
C LEU A 47 -16.01 -1.15 1.52
N HIS A 48 -15.94 -0.49 0.36
CA HIS A 48 -16.60 0.80 0.09
C HIS A 48 -16.15 1.93 1.03
N TYR A 49 -14.85 2.00 1.35
CA TYR A 49 -14.24 3.17 2.01
C TYR A 49 -13.70 4.16 0.98
N ASP A 50 -14.11 5.42 1.09
CA ASP A 50 -13.68 6.49 0.17
C ASP A 50 -12.62 7.43 0.77
N ASN A 51 -12.87 7.94 1.99
CA ASN A 51 -12.02 8.94 2.64
C ASN A 51 -11.06 8.30 3.65
N VAL A 52 -9.98 7.70 3.13
CA VAL A 52 -9.00 6.93 3.91
C VAL A 52 -7.62 7.58 3.81
N ASP A 53 -7.00 7.77 4.97
CA ASP A 53 -5.58 8.12 5.06
C ASP A 53 -4.73 6.84 5.07
N PHE A 54 -3.83 6.71 4.09
CA PHE A 54 -2.90 5.58 4.02
C PHE A 54 -1.59 5.94 4.72
N VAL A 55 -1.24 5.19 5.77
CA VAL A 55 0.00 5.37 6.54
C VAL A 55 0.91 4.18 6.32
N LEU A 56 2.12 4.44 5.80
CA LEU A 56 3.15 3.42 5.56
C LEU A 56 4.39 3.72 6.41
N ASP A 57 5.12 2.67 6.79
CA ASP A 57 6.44 2.77 7.43
C ASP A 57 7.58 2.95 6.42
N CYS A 58 7.28 2.90 5.13
CA CYS A 58 8.24 3.05 4.03
C CYS A 58 8.25 4.48 3.45
N LYS A 59 9.15 5.32 3.98
CA LYS A 59 9.30 6.71 3.53
C LYS A 59 9.59 6.84 2.02
N SER A 60 10.40 5.95 1.46
CA SER A 60 10.75 6.00 0.02
C SER A 60 9.51 5.81 -0.86
N VAL A 61 8.63 4.88 -0.52
CA VAL A 61 7.37 4.65 -1.24
C VAL A 61 6.47 5.89 -1.13
N VAL A 62 6.35 6.48 0.06
CA VAL A 62 5.56 7.71 0.26
C VAL A 62 6.11 8.87 -0.60
N GLU A 63 7.44 9.04 -0.67
CA GLU A 63 8.07 10.08 -1.49
C GLU A 63 7.85 9.83 -2.98
N HIS A 64 8.03 8.60 -3.47
CA HIS A 64 7.80 8.26 -4.88
C HIS A 64 6.31 8.40 -5.26
N PHE A 65 5.40 7.95 -4.40
CA PHE A 65 3.95 8.05 -4.60
C PHE A 65 3.47 9.50 -4.69
N ASN A 66 4.14 10.44 -4.02
CA ASN A 66 3.83 11.86 -4.11
C ASN A 66 4.63 12.61 -5.18
N SER A 67 5.59 11.95 -5.84
CA SER A 67 6.40 12.57 -6.89
C SER A 67 5.68 12.57 -8.24
N ASN A 68 5.83 13.65 -9.03
CA ASN A 68 5.31 13.73 -10.40
C ASN A 68 6.36 13.29 -11.45
N LEU A 69 7.41 12.60 -11.02
CA LEU A 69 8.44 12.10 -11.90
C LEU A 69 7.97 10.79 -12.53
N GLY A 70 8.09 10.68 -13.86
CA GLY A 70 7.85 9.42 -14.53
C GLY A 70 8.92 8.41 -14.12
N ASP A 71 8.50 7.26 -13.62
CA ASP A 71 9.36 6.13 -13.28
C ASP A 71 8.85 4.87 -13.98
N SER A 72 9.69 4.31 -14.85
CA SER A 72 9.40 3.07 -15.58
C SER A 72 9.96 1.82 -14.90
N SER A 73 10.47 1.95 -13.67
CA SER A 73 10.85 0.80 -12.84
C SER A 73 9.62 -0.02 -12.44
N GLU A 74 9.85 -1.19 -11.85
CA GLU A 74 8.77 -2.02 -11.28
C GLU A 74 8.00 -1.23 -10.20
N LEU A 75 8.71 -0.56 -9.29
CA LEU A 75 8.14 0.32 -8.27
C LEU A 75 7.25 1.40 -8.91
N GLY A 76 7.77 2.12 -9.90
CA GLY A 76 7.05 3.18 -10.60
C GLY A 76 5.78 2.68 -11.30
N CYS A 77 5.84 1.52 -11.94
CA CYS A 77 4.68 0.89 -12.58
C CYS A 77 3.57 0.56 -11.56
N ILE A 78 3.92 0.04 -10.39
CA ILE A 78 2.93 -0.33 -9.35
C ILE A 78 2.37 0.92 -8.67
N ILE A 79 3.21 1.93 -8.40
CA ILE A 79 2.75 3.25 -7.90
C ILE A 79 1.72 3.84 -8.86
N GLN A 80 1.96 3.76 -10.17
CA GLN A 80 1.03 4.27 -11.17
C GLN A 80 -0.30 3.51 -11.18
N ALA A 81 -0.30 2.21 -10.86
CA ALA A 81 -1.53 1.43 -10.70
C ALA A 81 -2.29 1.72 -9.40
N CYS A 82 -1.63 2.30 -8.39
CA CYS A 82 -2.23 2.71 -7.13
C CYS A 82 -2.91 4.09 -7.19
N ARG A 83 -2.72 4.84 -8.28
CA ARG A 83 -3.30 6.17 -8.51
C ARG A 83 -4.53 6.08 -9.41
#